data_AF-A0A916QN03-F1
#
_entry.id   AF-A0A916QN03-F1
#
_cell.length_a   1.000
_cell.length_b   1.000
_cell.length_c   1.000
_cell.angle_alpha   90.00
_cell.angle_beta   90.00
_cell.angle_gamma   90.00
#
_symmetry.space_group_name_H-M   'P 1'
#
loop_
_entity.id
_entity.type
_entity.pdbx_description
1 polymer ?
#
loop_
_entity_poly.entity_id
_entity_poly.type
_entity_poly.pdbx_seq_one_letter_code
_entity_poly.pdbx_strand_id
1 'polypeptide(L)'
;MEGKRLSDLKNLEQDIDTIESGYEFLLAYAAQGRPPHVEAEHPTPHVGPTLKDMLAAMNNVTSALAGSDHEYEQVIVEDIRKASAALKFVIDQPKMSSELIDNLNASIHLRAVLTDCFLYSEVFRPSAGETAEPTDGDTKGKGMWTEA
;
A
#
# COMPACT_ATOMS: atom_id res chain seq x y z
N MET A 1 2.47 24.03 -12.41
CA MET A 1 2.02 22.64 -12.64
C MET A 1 2.76 21.61 -11.76
N GLU A 2 3.89 21.96 -11.16
CA GLU A 2 4.72 21.06 -10.34
C GLU A 2 4.11 20.71 -8.97
N GLY A 3 3.46 21.67 -8.30
CA GLY A 3 2.85 21.44 -6.99
C GLY A 3 1.67 20.46 -6.98
N LYS A 4 0.89 20.39 -8.07
CA LYS A 4 -0.26 19.47 -8.19
C LYS A 4 0.21 18.01 -8.36
N ARG A 5 1.21 17.78 -9.22
CA ARG A 5 1.77 16.44 -9.43
C ARG A 5 2.36 15.86 -8.14
N LEU A 6 3.05 16.67 -7.35
CA LEU A 6 3.63 16.25 -6.08
C LEU A 6 2.56 15.93 -5.02
N SER A 7 1.45 16.67 -4.97
CA SER A 7 0.34 16.33 -4.06
C SER A 7 -0.38 15.06 -4.50
N ASP A 8 -0.54 14.85 -5.81
CA ASP A 8 -1.20 13.66 -6.35
C ASP A 8 -0.38 12.39 -6.03
N LEU A 9 0.96 12.46 -6.12
CA LEU A 9 1.86 11.37 -5.71
C LEU A 9 1.82 11.09 -4.21
N LYS A 10 1.82 12.14 -3.35
CA LYS A 10 1.73 11.95 -1.90
C LYS A 10 0.42 11.29 -1.46
N ASN A 11 -0.69 11.65 -2.11
CA ASN A 11 -1.98 11.02 -1.83
C ASN A 11 -1.94 9.54 -2.23
N LEU A 12 -1.35 9.23 -3.40
CA LEU A 12 -1.20 7.87 -3.89
C LEU A 12 -0.34 7.00 -2.96
N GLU A 13 0.77 7.53 -2.44
CA GLU A 13 1.58 6.84 -1.43
C GLU A 13 0.78 6.53 -0.16
N GLN A 14 0.00 7.49 0.34
CA GLN A 14 -0.81 7.29 1.55
C GLN A 14 -1.91 6.24 1.38
N ASP A 15 -2.52 6.17 0.19
CA ASP A 15 -3.51 5.14 -0.14
C ASP A 15 -2.85 3.76 -0.26
N ILE A 16 -1.67 3.66 -0.88
CA ILE A 16 -0.87 2.42 -0.92
C ILE A 16 -0.53 1.95 0.49
N ASP A 17 0.00 2.82 1.36
CA ASP A 17 0.33 2.50 2.75
C ASP A 17 -0.91 1.99 3.53
N THR A 18 -2.10 2.53 3.21
CA THR A 18 -3.37 2.11 3.81
C THR A 18 -3.77 0.70 3.36
N ILE A 19 -3.56 0.35 2.09
CA ILE A 19 -3.82 -0.99 1.56
C ILE A 19 -2.86 -2.00 2.19
N GLU A 20 -1.56 -1.67 2.28
CA GLU A 20 -0.53 -2.53 2.85
C GLU A 20 -0.75 -2.81 4.34
N SER A 21 -0.86 -1.74 5.16
CA SER A 21 -1.12 -1.88 6.60
C SER A 21 -2.47 -2.52 6.90
N GLY A 22 -3.48 -2.27 6.06
CA GLY A 22 -4.77 -2.95 6.14
C GLY A 22 -4.62 -4.45 5.96
N TYR A 23 -3.84 -4.89 4.97
CA TYR A 23 -3.59 -6.32 4.75
C TYR A 23 -2.79 -6.96 5.89
N GLU A 24 -1.79 -6.27 6.45
CA GLU A 24 -1.07 -6.77 7.64
C GLU A 24 -2.02 -6.99 8.82
N PHE A 25 -2.95 -6.05 9.03
CA PHE A 25 -4.01 -6.22 10.02
C PHE A 25 -4.88 -7.45 9.71
N LEU A 26 -5.26 -7.69 8.43
CA LEU A 26 -6.06 -8.85 8.05
C LEU A 26 -5.33 -10.17 8.34
N LEU A 27 -4.01 -10.24 8.13
CA LEU A 27 -3.19 -11.41 8.50
C LEU A 27 -3.24 -11.64 10.01
N ALA A 28 -3.05 -10.59 10.80
CA ALA A 28 -3.13 -10.68 12.26
C ALA A 28 -4.54 -11.05 12.74
N TYR A 29 -5.60 -10.59 12.07
CA TYR A 29 -6.99 -10.93 12.38
C TYR A 29 -7.30 -12.40 12.05
N ALA A 30 -6.85 -12.89 10.89
CA ALA A 30 -7.01 -14.29 10.49
C ALA A 30 -6.36 -15.26 11.49
N ALA A 31 -5.19 -14.89 12.03
CA ALA A 31 -4.47 -15.71 13.02
C ALA A 31 -5.21 -15.87 14.37
N GLN A 32 -6.24 -15.06 14.65
CA GLN A 32 -6.94 -15.09 15.95
C GLN A 32 -7.94 -16.25 16.10
N GLY A 33 -8.31 -16.93 15.00
CA GLY A 33 -9.23 -18.06 15.04
C GLY A 33 -10.63 -17.72 15.57
N ARG A 34 -11.11 -16.49 15.37
CA ARG A 34 -12.42 -16.03 15.84
C ARG A 34 -13.55 -16.75 15.08
N PRO A 35 -14.54 -17.35 15.80
CA PRO A 35 -15.71 -17.93 15.16
C PRO A 35 -16.61 -16.83 14.54
N PRO A 36 -17.56 -17.16 13.66
CA PRO A 36 -18.50 -16.19 13.10
C PRO A 36 -19.27 -15.39 14.16
N HIS A 37 -19.13 -14.06 14.13
CA HIS A 37 -19.72 -13.15 15.10
C HIS A 37 -20.22 -11.84 14.45
N VAL A 38 -21.17 -11.18 15.10
CA VAL A 38 -21.53 -9.79 14.77
C VAL A 38 -20.47 -8.88 15.39
N GLU A 39 -19.80 -8.07 14.60
CA GLU A 39 -18.65 -7.28 15.08
C GLU A 39 -19.01 -6.33 16.22
N ALA A 40 -20.15 -5.64 16.13
CA ALA A 40 -20.59 -4.68 17.14
C ALA A 40 -20.80 -5.31 18.54
N GLU A 41 -20.99 -6.62 18.60
CA GLU A 41 -21.21 -7.38 19.84
C GLU A 41 -19.93 -8.08 20.33
N HIS A 42 -18.84 -8.02 19.56
CA HIS A 42 -17.61 -8.74 19.84
C HIS A 42 -16.49 -7.78 20.29
N PRO A 43 -15.58 -8.20 21.19
CA PRO A 43 -14.41 -7.42 21.55
C PRO A 43 -13.54 -7.03 20.35
N THR A 44 -12.87 -5.89 20.46
CA THR A 44 -11.90 -5.40 19.47
C THR A 44 -10.71 -6.36 19.30
N PRO A 45 -9.95 -6.24 18.20
CA PRO A 45 -10.19 -5.36 17.05
C PRO A 45 -11.35 -5.82 16.15
N HIS A 46 -11.97 -4.86 15.45
CA HIS A 46 -12.97 -5.07 14.41
C HIS A 46 -12.32 -4.93 13.03
N VAL A 47 -12.61 -5.84 12.12
CA VAL A 47 -12.05 -5.90 10.77
C VAL A 47 -12.84 -5.09 9.75
N GLY A 48 -14.13 -4.86 9.98
CA GLY A 48 -15.00 -4.10 9.09
C GLY A 48 -14.50 -2.69 8.76
N PRO A 49 -14.05 -1.88 9.73
CA PRO A 49 -13.45 -0.57 9.45
C PRO A 49 -12.22 -0.67 8.54
N THR A 50 -11.28 -1.57 8.84
CA THR A 50 -10.07 -1.78 8.03
C THR A 50 -10.41 -2.16 6.59
N LEU A 51 -11.37 -3.08 6.38
CA LEU A 51 -11.81 -3.46 5.03
C LEU A 51 -12.40 -2.28 4.24
N LYS A 52 -13.14 -1.40 4.92
CA LYS A 52 -13.74 -0.21 4.29
C LYS A 52 -12.67 0.84 3.94
N ASP A 53 -11.69 1.02 4.81
CA ASP A 53 -10.57 1.95 4.58
C ASP A 53 -9.70 1.46 3.42
N MET A 54 -9.37 0.16 3.38
CA MET A 54 -8.69 -0.46 2.23
C MET A 54 -9.48 -0.27 0.93
N LEU A 55 -10.80 -0.49 0.95
CA LEU A 55 -11.65 -0.29 -0.23
C LEU A 55 -11.67 1.17 -0.69
N ALA A 56 -11.70 2.12 0.25
CA ALA A 56 -11.66 3.55 -0.07
C ALA A 56 -10.30 3.93 -0.72
N ALA A 57 -9.20 3.47 -0.14
CA ALA A 57 -7.85 3.68 -0.68
C ALA A 57 -7.70 3.09 -2.08
N MET A 58 -8.20 1.87 -2.31
CA MET A 58 -8.24 1.24 -3.64
C MET A 58 -9.00 2.10 -4.68
N ASN A 59 -10.12 2.71 -4.30
CA ASN A 59 -10.86 3.61 -5.20
C ASN A 59 -10.09 4.90 -5.48
N ASN A 60 -9.35 5.42 -4.50
CA ASN A 60 -8.51 6.60 -4.68
C ASN A 60 -7.35 6.30 -5.65
N VAL A 61 -6.66 5.17 -5.48
CA VAL A 61 -5.61 4.70 -6.40
C VAL A 61 -6.18 4.57 -7.82
N THR A 62 -7.34 3.92 -7.97
CA THR A 62 -8.02 3.79 -9.27
C THR A 62 -8.31 5.15 -9.90
N SER A 63 -8.74 6.13 -9.09
CA SER A 63 -9.06 7.48 -9.56
C SER A 63 -7.80 8.26 -9.95
N ALA A 64 -6.70 8.07 -9.24
CA ALA A 64 -5.41 8.70 -9.52
C ALA A 64 -4.78 8.17 -10.82
N LEU A 65 -4.96 6.88 -11.10
CA LEU A 65 -4.47 6.22 -12.32
C LEU A 65 -5.49 6.26 -13.48
N ALA A 66 -6.63 6.90 -13.28
CA ALA A 66 -7.71 6.93 -14.27
C ALA A 66 -7.26 7.64 -15.56
N GLY A 67 -7.39 6.95 -16.70
CA GLY A 67 -7.03 7.49 -18.01
C GLY A 67 -5.53 7.50 -18.31
N SER A 68 -4.73 6.77 -17.53
CA SER A 68 -3.32 6.55 -17.87
C SER A 68 -3.18 5.65 -19.10
N ASP A 69 -2.25 6.02 -19.99
CA ASP A 69 -1.83 5.20 -21.13
C ASP A 69 -0.72 4.20 -20.77
N HIS A 70 -0.22 4.22 -19.52
CA HIS A 70 0.82 3.29 -19.08
C HIS A 70 0.23 1.91 -18.83
N GLU A 71 0.69 0.90 -19.59
CA GLU A 71 0.11 -0.45 -19.57
C GLU A 71 0.08 -1.07 -18.17
N TYR A 72 1.12 -0.87 -17.36
CA TYR A 72 1.15 -1.40 -16.00
C TYR A 72 0.14 -0.71 -15.08
N GLU A 73 -0.09 0.60 -15.21
CA GLU A 73 -1.08 1.31 -14.38
C GLU A 73 -2.50 0.82 -14.70
N GLN A 74 -2.75 0.43 -15.95
CA GLN A 74 -4.01 -0.21 -16.36
C GLN A 74 -4.19 -1.59 -15.73
N VAL A 75 -3.10 -2.38 -15.58
CA VAL A 75 -3.12 -3.65 -14.85
C VAL A 75 -3.50 -3.44 -13.38
N ILE A 76 -2.87 -2.47 -12.71
CA ILE A 76 -3.18 -2.12 -11.31
C ILE A 76 -4.67 -1.81 -11.14
N VAL A 77 -5.22 -0.97 -12.02
CA VAL A 77 -6.65 -0.59 -11.99
C VAL A 77 -7.56 -1.82 -12.14
N GLU A 78 -7.24 -2.72 -13.06
CA GLU A 78 -8.04 -3.92 -13.32
C GLU A 78 -7.96 -4.92 -12.15
N ASP A 79 -6.80 -5.08 -11.52
CA ASP A 79 -6.66 -5.96 -10.35
C ASP A 79 -7.31 -5.35 -9.10
N ILE A 80 -7.24 -4.03 -8.90
CA ILE A 80 -8.02 -3.33 -7.89
C ILE A 80 -9.51 -3.56 -8.08
N ARG A 81 -10.02 -3.51 -9.31
CA ARG A 81 -11.44 -3.77 -9.60
C ARG A 81 -11.85 -5.17 -9.14
N LYS A 82 -11.02 -6.18 -9.40
CA LYS A 82 -11.27 -7.58 -8.98
C LYS A 82 -11.19 -7.75 -7.47
N ALA A 83 -10.17 -7.20 -6.82
CA ALA A 83 -10.00 -7.26 -5.36
C ALA A 83 -11.14 -6.54 -4.64
N SER A 84 -11.53 -5.35 -5.12
CA SER A 84 -12.64 -4.57 -4.57
C SER A 84 -13.97 -5.32 -4.59
N ALA A 85 -14.21 -6.17 -5.60
CA ALA A 85 -15.40 -7.01 -5.64
C ALA A 85 -15.39 -8.07 -4.52
N ALA A 86 -14.24 -8.69 -4.25
CA ALA A 86 -14.08 -9.64 -3.15
C ALA A 86 -14.23 -8.95 -1.78
N LEU A 87 -13.63 -7.76 -1.59
CA LEU A 87 -13.77 -6.98 -0.35
C LEU A 87 -15.23 -6.62 -0.08
N LYS A 88 -15.95 -6.09 -1.09
CA LYS A 88 -17.38 -5.76 -0.96
C LYS A 88 -18.22 -6.97 -0.56
N PHE A 89 -17.98 -8.12 -1.21
CA PHE A 89 -18.66 -9.36 -0.85
C PHE A 89 -18.44 -9.75 0.62
N VAL A 90 -17.21 -9.62 1.14
CA VAL A 90 -16.91 -9.88 2.55
C VAL A 90 -17.57 -8.85 3.47
N ILE A 91 -17.46 -7.55 3.15
CA ILE A 91 -18.04 -6.44 3.92
C ILE A 91 -19.56 -6.58 4.09
N ASP A 92 -20.25 -7.10 3.07
CA ASP A 92 -21.71 -7.28 3.08
C ASP A 92 -22.17 -8.45 3.96
N GLN A 93 -21.25 -9.26 4.51
CA GLN A 93 -21.62 -10.38 5.37
C GLN A 93 -22.08 -9.90 6.76
N PRO A 94 -23.20 -10.44 7.30
CA PRO A 94 -23.72 -10.03 8.60
C PRO A 94 -22.85 -10.51 9.78
N LYS A 95 -21.97 -11.49 9.53
CA LYS A 95 -21.05 -12.06 10.52
C LYS A 95 -19.65 -12.14 9.94
N MET A 96 -18.68 -11.76 10.75
CA MET A 96 -17.26 -11.85 10.44
C MET A 96 -16.63 -13.02 11.19
N SER A 97 -15.65 -13.67 10.57
CA SER A 97 -14.86 -14.74 11.19
C SER A 97 -13.42 -14.66 10.71
N SER A 98 -12.50 -15.20 11.50
CA SER A 98 -11.09 -15.26 11.08
C SER A 98 -10.91 -16.11 9.82
N GLU A 99 -11.68 -17.19 9.66
CA GLU A 99 -11.63 -18.05 8.47
C GLU A 99 -12.12 -17.33 7.20
N LEU A 100 -13.16 -16.49 7.31
CA LEU A 100 -13.61 -15.67 6.18
C LEU A 100 -12.52 -14.69 5.72
N ILE A 101 -11.83 -14.06 6.68
CA ILE A 101 -10.72 -13.14 6.40
C ILE A 101 -9.50 -13.89 5.86
N ASP A 102 -9.22 -15.09 6.37
CA ASP A 102 -8.14 -15.95 5.84
C ASP A 102 -8.39 -16.34 4.37
N ASN A 103 -9.62 -16.74 4.05
CA ASN A 103 -10.02 -17.01 2.66
C ASN A 103 -9.92 -15.77 1.77
N LEU A 104 -10.22 -14.58 2.30
CA LEU A 104 -10.01 -13.32 1.58
C LEU A 104 -8.51 -13.07 1.34
N ASN A 105 -7.65 -13.30 2.33
CA ASN A 105 -6.20 -13.15 2.21
C ASN A 105 -5.59 -14.15 1.21
N ALA A 106 -6.19 -15.32 1.07
CA ALA A 106 -5.83 -16.32 0.06
C ALA A 106 -6.27 -15.95 -1.36
N SER A 107 -7.12 -14.93 -1.53
CA SER A 107 -7.57 -14.46 -2.84
C SER A 107 -6.39 -13.97 -3.67
N ILE A 108 -6.21 -14.58 -4.85
CA ILE A 108 -5.19 -14.18 -5.82
C ILE A 108 -5.34 -12.70 -6.20
N HIS A 109 -6.58 -12.21 -6.31
CA HIS A 109 -6.84 -10.82 -6.69
C HIS A 109 -6.38 -9.82 -5.63
N LEU A 110 -6.59 -10.12 -4.34
CA LEU A 110 -6.10 -9.23 -3.28
C LEU A 110 -4.57 -9.24 -3.21
N ARG A 111 -3.95 -10.41 -3.39
CA ARG A 111 -2.49 -10.53 -3.42
C ARG A 111 -1.86 -9.86 -4.64
N ALA A 112 -2.54 -9.88 -5.79
CA ALA A 112 -2.10 -9.15 -6.98
C ALA A 112 -2.01 -7.65 -6.68
N VAL A 113 -3.06 -7.04 -6.14
CA VAL A 113 -3.06 -5.62 -5.77
C VAL A 113 -1.92 -5.27 -4.82
N LEU A 114 -1.63 -6.10 -3.81
CA LEU A 114 -0.51 -5.83 -2.91
C LEU A 114 0.84 -5.90 -3.61
N THR A 115 1.04 -6.90 -4.45
CA THR A 115 2.28 -7.05 -5.22
C THR A 115 2.46 -5.88 -6.18
N ASP A 116 1.36 -5.45 -6.81
CA ASP A 116 1.31 -4.28 -7.67
C ASP A 116 1.68 -3.01 -6.92
N CYS A 117 1.06 -2.78 -5.76
CA CYS A 117 1.33 -1.67 -4.86
C CYS A 117 2.80 -1.61 -4.44
N PHE A 118 3.38 -2.74 -3.99
CA PHE A 118 4.80 -2.82 -3.61
C PHE A 118 5.73 -2.54 -4.79
N LEU A 119 5.46 -3.11 -5.97
CA LEU A 119 6.30 -2.87 -7.14
C LEU A 119 6.21 -1.42 -7.60
N TYR A 120 4.99 -0.87 -7.60
CA TYR A 120 4.73 0.50 -8.03
C TYR A 120 5.35 1.50 -7.06
N SER A 121 5.19 1.31 -5.74
CA SER A 121 5.74 2.22 -4.71
C SER A 121 7.26 2.26 -4.71
N GLU A 122 7.93 1.12 -4.95
CA GLU A 122 9.40 1.04 -5.03
C GLU A 122 9.98 1.90 -6.18
N VAL A 123 9.21 2.15 -7.25
CA VAL A 123 9.62 3.05 -8.35
C VAL A 123 9.66 4.52 -7.90
N PHE A 124 8.72 4.95 -7.05
CA PHE A 124 8.63 6.34 -6.57
C PHE A 124 9.45 6.58 -5.30
N ARG A 125 9.59 5.54 -4.48
CA ARG A 125 10.34 5.54 -3.23
C ARG A 125 11.20 4.27 -3.18
N PRO A 126 12.36 4.27 -3.85
CA PRO A 126 13.30 3.17 -3.73
C PRO A 126 13.67 3.00 -2.26
N SER A 127 13.56 1.78 -1.75
CA SER A 127 14.10 1.38 -0.47
C SER A 127 15.59 1.70 -0.49
N ALA A 128 15.99 2.76 0.19
CA ALA A 128 17.31 3.37 0.06
C ALA A 128 18.40 2.30 0.09
N GLY A 129 19.06 2.09 -1.06
CA GLY A 129 20.39 1.50 -1.07
C GLY A 129 21.26 2.36 -0.15
N GLU A 130 21.93 1.72 0.79
CA GLU A 130 22.84 2.33 1.75
C GLU A 130 23.69 3.43 1.10
N THR A 131 23.69 4.61 1.73
CA THR A 131 24.67 5.69 1.56
C THR A 131 24.89 6.22 0.14
N ALA A 132 24.39 7.42 -0.12
CA ALA A 132 25.09 8.32 -1.02
C ALA A 132 26.53 8.47 -0.49
N GLU A 133 27.51 7.95 -1.23
CA GLU A 133 28.93 8.15 -0.94
C GLU A 133 29.21 9.65 -0.78
N PRO A 134 30.02 10.08 0.20
CA PRO A 134 30.44 11.47 0.28
C PRO A 134 31.29 11.76 -0.95
N THR A 135 30.82 12.65 -1.82
CA THR A 135 31.58 13.13 -2.97
C THR A 135 32.85 13.81 -2.45
N ASP A 136 33.99 13.15 -2.64
CA ASP A 136 35.31 13.68 -2.36
C ASP A 136 35.53 14.93 -3.22
N GLY A 137 35.37 16.08 -2.59
CA GLY A 137 35.25 17.37 -3.27
C GLY A 137 35.66 18.54 -2.39
N ASP A 138 36.61 18.32 -1.48
CA ASP A 138 37.23 19.41 -0.71
C ASP A 138 38.75 19.25 -0.63
N THR A 139 39.39 19.02 -1.80
CA THR A 139 40.81 19.36 -1.98
C THR A 139 40.93 20.74 -2.61
N LYS A 140 40.80 21.77 -1.77
CA LYS A 140 41.36 23.11 -2.06
C LYS A 140 42.35 23.55 -0.99
N GLY A 141 43.62 23.40 -1.34
CA GLY A 141 44.62 24.44 -1.12
C GLY A 141 45.21 24.60 0.28
N LYS A 142 46.30 23.89 0.55
CA LYS A 142 47.45 24.43 1.30
C LYS A 142 48.76 23.94 0.71
N GLY A 143 49.07 24.44 -0.48
CA GLY A 143 50.46 24.60 -0.90
C GLY A 143 50.99 25.88 -0.26
N MET A 144 51.73 25.76 0.84
CA MET A 144 52.64 26.82 1.32
C MET A 144 53.59 26.22 2.37
N TRP A 145 54.70 25.67 1.89
CA TRP A 145 55.94 25.58 2.64
C TRP A 145 57.05 26.00 1.68
N THR A 146 57.54 27.23 1.85
CA THR A 146 58.78 27.71 1.25
C THR A 146 59.93 27.28 2.15
N GLU A 147 60.96 26.68 1.55
CA GLU A 147 62.25 26.39 2.19
C GLU A 147 62.96 27.67 2.63
N ALA A 148 63.49 27.66 3.85
CA ALA A 148 64.69 28.35 4.30
C ALA A 148 65.22 27.66 5.57
#